data_AF-A0A0Z8RMV9-F1
#
_entry.id   AF-A0A0Z8RMV9-F1
#
_cell.length_a   1.000
_cell.length_b   1.000
_cell.length_c   1.000
_cell.angle_alpha   90.00
_cell.angle_beta   90.00
_cell.angle_gamma   90.00
#
_symmetry.space_group_name_H-M   'P 1'
#
loop_
_entity.id
_entity.type
_entity.pdbx_description
1 polymer ?
#
loop_
_entity_poly.entity_id
_entity_poly.type
_entity_poly.pdbx_seq_one_letter_code
_entity_poly.pdbx_strand_id
1 'polypeptide(L)'
;MLYDVIYNRKAENSLTSAFDKSIHLVTRNKNYPTEKQNLNFIFADDEIWDEFWNLYYEKIPYILLYLVEVIVAIFEKYVDIDEETSEFNRYIRNLKIILALSEDDNKELESIFDLIFSSDHLSMNCDECGNQFEFNIALVNEIREDYLYTCQKCGFVERLGQYFVSDELLSHRRKIMIDNSDSKNWKLVK
;
A
#
# COMPACT_ATOMS: atom_id res chain seq x y z
N MET A 1 3.05 5.32 -15.41
CA MET A 1 3.73 4.46 -14.42
C MET A 1 2.98 3.16 -14.16
N LEU A 2 1.84 3.10 -13.44
CA LEU A 2 1.15 1.81 -13.20
C LEU A 2 0.69 1.12 -14.48
N TYR A 3 0.14 1.91 -15.43
CA TYR A 3 -0.16 1.42 -16.77
C TYR A 3 1.06 0.78 -17.44
N ASP A 4 2.24 1.34 -17.23
CA ASP A 4 3.46 0.84 -17.84
C ASP A 4 3.92 -0.49 -17.23
N VAL A 5 3.82 -0.59 -15.91
CA VAL A 5 4.13 -1.80 -15.14
C VAL A 5 3.18 -2.95 -15.50
N ILE A 6 1.88 -2.70 -15.60
CA ILE A 6 0.87 -3.77 -15.73
C ILE A 6 0.54 -4.08 -17.20
N TYR A 7 0.41 -3.07 -18.07
CA TYR A 7 -0.23 -3.22 -19.38
C TYR A 7 0.63 -2.81 -20.58
N ASN A 8 1.66 -1.98 -20.40
CA ASN A 8 2.46 -1.48 -21.52
C ASN A 8 3.47 -2.52 -22.01
N ARG A 9 3.10 -3.22 -23.08
CA ARG A 9 3.97 -4.18 -23.78
C ARG A 9 5.31 -3.64 -24.28
N LYS A 10 5.43 -2.32 -24.44
CA LYS A 10 6.67 -1.68 -24.91
C LYS A 10 7.61 -1.32 -23.77
N ALA A 11 7.15 -1.40 -22.52
CA ALA A 11 8.01 -1.21 -21.37
C ALA A 11 8.79 -2.50 -21.11
N GLU A 12 10.12 -2.37 -21.00
CA GLU A 12 11.06 -3.49 -20.84
C GLU A 12 10.71 -4.36 -19.64
N ASN A 13 10.32 -3.75 -18.52
CA ASN A 13 9.98 -4.44 -17.28
C ASN A 13 8.45 -4.53 -17.06
N SER A 14 7.65 -4.69 -18.13
CA SER A 14 6.20 -4.87 -18.00
C SER A 14 5.85 -6.30 -17.61
N LEU A 15 4.86 -6.48 -16.73
CA LEU A 15 4.26 -7.79 -16.45
C LEU A 15 3.59 -8.42 -17.69
N THR A 16 3.33 -7.63 -18.73
CA THR A 16 2.73 -8.16 -19.96
C THR A 16 3.62 -9.20 -20.64
N SER A 17 4.96 -9.12 -20.49
CA SER A 17 5.88 -10.15 -20.99
C SER A 17 5.62 -11.51 -20.34
N ALA A 18 5.29 -11.52 -19.06
CA ALA A 18 4.92 -12.70 -18.30
C ALA A 18 3.53 -13.22 -18.67
N PHE A 19 2.55 -12.32 -18.82
CA PHE A 19 1.18 -12.70 -19.19
C PHE A 19 1.10 -13.24 -20.62
N ASP A 20 1.85 -12.67 -21.55
CA ASP A 20 1.88 -13.16 -22.93
C ASP A 20 2.51 -14.57 -23.02
N LYS A 21 3.47 -14.91 -22.14
CA LYS A 21 4.02 -16.27 -21.98
C LYS A 21 3.02 -17.26 -21.37
N SER A 22 2.03 -16.79 -20.60
CA SER A 22 1.02 -17.65 -19.94
C SER A 22 -0.24 -17.87 -20.77
N ILE A 23 -0.57 -16.96 -21.68
CA ILE A 23 -1.70 -17.08 -22.60
C ILE A 23 -1.38 -18.15 -23.66
N HIS A 24 -2.32 -19.07 -23.90
CA HIS A 24 -2.25 -20.15 -24.88
C HIS A 24 -1.53 -19.76 -26.19
N LEU A 25 -0.57 -20.60 -26.61
CA LEU A 25 0.18 -20.54 -27.87
C LEU A 25 -0.63 -20.04 -29.09
N VAL A 26 -0.60 -18.73 -29.32
CA VAL A 26 -1.08 -18.14 -30.57
C VAL A 26 0.10 -18.06 -31.55
N THR A 27 0.55 -19.21 -32.05
CA THR A 27 1.72 -19.31 -32.96
C THR A 27 1.53 -18.65 -34.33
N ARG A 28 0.30 -18.17 -34.65
CA ARG A 28 -0.08 -17.60 -35.95
C ARG A 28 -0.39 -16.11 -35.91
N ASN A 29 -0.40 -15.46 -34.75
CA ASN A 29 -0.75 -14.04 -34.67
C ASN A 29 0.52 -13.18 -34.70
N LYS A 30 0.65 -12.34 -35.74
CA LYS A 30 1.79 -11.41 -35.90
C LYS A 30 1.94 -10.42 -34.73
N ASN A 31 0.87 -10.16 -33.99
CA ASN A 31 0.89 -9.24 -32.84
C ASN A 31 1.41 -9.90 -31.55
N TYR A 32 1.67 -11.22 -31.56
CA TYR A 32 2.19 -12.00 -30.43
C TYR A 32 3.30 -12.94 -30.90
N PRO A 33 4.49 -12.42 -31.26
CA PRO A 33 5.61 -13.26 -31.64
C PRO A 33 6.15 -14.03 -30.43
N THR A 34 6.04 -15.35 -30.46
CA THR A 34 6.64 -16.25 -29.45
C THR A 34 8.01 -16.74 -29.93
N GLU A 35 8.99 -16.79 -29.03
CA GLU A 35 10.30 -17.39 -29.31
C GLU A 35 10.20 -18.88 -29.65
N LYS A 36 11.20 -19.41 -30.37
CA LYS A 36 11.25 -20.84 -30.70
C LYS A 36 11.30 -21.66 -29.40
N GLN A 37 10.39 -22.63 -29.28
CA GLN A 37 10.25 -23.54 -28.13
C GLN A 37 9.66 -22.95 -26.84
N ASN A 38 9.07 -21.75 -26.89
CA ASN A 38 8.42 -21.13 -25.73
C ASN A 38 6.96 -21.61 -25.56
N LEU A 39 6.76 -22.92 -25.35
CA LEU A 39 5.46 -23.52 -25.06
C LEU A 39 5.11 -23.24 -23.59
N ASN A 40 4.34 -22.18 -23.30
CA ASN A 40 3.60 -21.94 -22.03
C ASN A 40 4.22 -22.58 -20.77
N PHE A 41 5.47 -22.26 -20.42
CA PHE A 41 6.19 -22.80 -19.26
C PHE A 41 6.40 -24.32 -19.21
N ILE A 42 5.95 -25.08 -20.21
CA ILE A 42 6.12 -26.54 -20.30
C ILE A 42 7.61 -26.92 -20.32
N PHE A 43 8.46 -26.00 -20.79
CA PHE A 43 9.91 -26.12 -20.78
C PHE A 43 10.59 -25.05 -19.92
N ALA A 44 9.89 -24.49 -18.93
CA ALA A 44 10.52 -23.56 -18.00
C ALA A 44 11.61 -24.30 -17.20
N ASP A 45 12.85 -23.82 -17.34
CA ASP A 45 13.98 -24.22 -16.51
C ASP A 45 14.15 -23.26 -15.33
N ASP A 46 15.15 -23.52 -14.50
CA ASP A 46 15.40 -22.72 -13.28
C ASP A 46 15.72 -21.25 -13.63
N GLU A 47 16.42 -20.99 -14.73
CA GLU A 47 16.74 -19.62 -15.19
C GLU A 47 15.46 -18.84 -15.53
N ILE A 48 14.53 -19.48 -16.27
CA ILE A 48 13.23 -18.89 -16.56
C ILE A 48 12.47 -18.58 -15.26
N TRP A 49 12.45 -19.51 -14.29
CA TRP A 49 11.78 -19.26 -13.01
C TRP A 49 12.40 -18.11 -12.21
N ASP A 50 13.73 -18.01 -12.19
CA ASP A 50 14.44 -16.91 -11.53
C ASP A 50 14.09 -15.56 -12.17
N GLU A 51 14.04 -15.47 -13.50
CA GLU A 51 13.58 -14.26 -14.20
C GLU A 51 12.14 -13.88 -13.79
N PHE A 52 11.24 -14.86 -13.68
CA PHE A 52 9.87 -14.62 -13.24
C PHE A 52 9.79 -14.15 -11.79
N TRP A 53 10.53 -14.77 -10.89
CA TRP A 53 10.58 -14.35 -9.49
C TRP A 53 11.13 -12.95 -9.35
N ASN A 54 12.21 -12.63 -10.06
CA ASN A 54 12.78 -11.29 -10.10
C ASN A 54 11.76 -10.26 -10.59
N LEU A 55 11.11 -10.52 -11.73
CA LEU A 55 10.07 -9.64 -12.26
C LEU A 55 8.89 -9.49 -11.28
N TYR A 56 8.44 -10.57 -10.66
CA TYR A 56 7.33 -10.54 -9.71
C TYR A 56 7.66 -9.69 -8.49
N TYR A 57 8.78 -9.97 -7.81
CA TYR A 57 9.18 -9.25 -6.60
C TYR A 57 9.61 -7.80 -6.88
N GLU A 58 10.11 -7.50 -8.09
CA GLU A 58 10.36 -6.12 -8.49
C GLU A 58 9.05 -5.32 -8.65
N LYS A 59 7.97 -5.92 -9.18
CA LYS A 59 6.76 -5.17 -9.58
C LYS A 59 5.63 -5.17 -8.59
N ILE A 60 5.44 -6.25 -7.85
CA ILE A 60 4.32 -6.40 -6.91
C ILE A 60 4.29 -5.31 -5.84
N PRO A 61 5.43 -4.87 -5.24
CA PRO A 61 5.40 -3.78 -4.28
C PRO A 61 4.70 -2.53 -4.83
N TYR A 62 5.05 -2.08 -6.03
CA TYR A 62 4.44 -0.88 -6.64
C TYR A 62 2.93 -1.04 -6.89
N ILE A 63 2.48 -2.24 -7.26
CA ILE A 63 1.05 -2.52 -7.46
C ILE A 63 0.32 -2.47 -6.12
N LEU A 64 0.88 -3.10 -5.07
CA LEU A 64 0.30 -3.08 -3.73
C LEU A 64 0.24 -1.66 -3.16
N LEU A 65 1.29 -0.86 -3.35
CA LEU A 65 1.32 0.54 -2.93
C LEU A 65 0.21 1.35 -3.60
N TYR A 66 0.03 1.18 -4.92
CA TYR A 66 -1.07 1.83 -5.61
C TYR A 66 -2.44 1.40 -5.10
N LEU A 67 -2.63 0.10 -4.86
CA LEU A 67 -3.88 -0.43 -4.32
C LEU A 67 -4.18 0.14 -2.93
N VAL A 68 -3.18 0.28 -2.06
CA VAL A 68 -3.33 0.91 -0.75
C VAL A 68 -3.83 2.35 -0.89
N GLU A 69 -3.23 3.16 -1.76
CA GLU A 69 -3.66 4.56 -1.96
C GLU A 69 -5.10 4.66 -2.50
N VAL A 70 -5.49 3.76 -3.40
CA VAL A 70 -6.88 3.70 -3.89
C VAL A 70 -7.85 3.31 -2.77
N ILE A 71 -7.51 2.28 -1.97
CA ILE A 71 -8.34 1.81 -0.86
C ILE A 71 -8.50 2.92 0.18
N VAL A 72 -7.41 3.60 0.54
CA VAL A 72 -7.43 4.70 1.52
C VAL A 72 -8.25 5.88 1.00
N ALA A 73 -8.04 6.30 -0.26
CA ALA A 73 -8.82 7.41 -0.84
C ALA A 73 -10.33 7.10 -0.90
N ILE A 74 -10.70 5.84 -1.15
CA ILE A 74 -12.09 5.40 -1.07
C ILE A 74 -12.57 5.48 0.38
N PHE A 75 -11.82 4.93 1.33
CA PHE A 75 -12.15 4.94 2.75
C PHE A 75 -12.35 6.36 3.30
N GLU A 76 -11.37 7.25 3.10
CA GLU A 76 -11.40 8.65 3.57
C GLU A 76 -12.63 9.39 3.02
N LYS A 77 -12.94 9.19 1.73
CA LYS A 77 -14.12 9.76 1.09
C LYS A 77 -15.44 9.23 1.66
N TYR A 78 -15.52 7.94 1.99
CA TYR A 78 -16.76 7.33 2.50
C TYR A 78 -17.02 7.66 3.96
N VAL A 79 -15.96 7.80 4.75
CA VAL A 79 -16.03 8.13 6.17
C VAL A 79 -16.07 9.63 6.41
N ASP A 80 -15.81 10.44 5.38
CA ASP A 80 -15.76 11.91 5.46
C ASP A 80 -14.66 12.37 6.42
N ILE A 81 -13.47 11.78 6.27
CA ILE A 81 -12.28 12.18 7.02
C ILE A 81 -11.86 13.58 6.55
N ASP A 82 -11.49 14.44 7.50
CA ASP A 82 -11.03 15.79 7.18
C ASP A 82 -9.71 15.78 6.39
N GLU A 83 -9.47 16.88 5.66
CA GLU A 83 -8.34 17.00 4.76
C GLU A 83 -7.00 16.97 5.53
N GLU A 84 -6.92 17.62 6.69
CA GLU A 84 -5.70 17.70 7.50
C GLU A 84 -5.27 16.32 8.01
N THR A 85 -6.20 15.55 8.58
CA THR A 85 -5.97 14.16 9.01
C THR A 85 -5.57 13.27 7.83
N SER A 86 -6.22 13.44 6.68
CA SER A 86 -5.91 12.66 5.47
C SER A 86 -4.50 12.96 4.96
N GLU A 87 -4.11 14.25 4.93
CA GLU A 87 -2.77 14.67 4.53
C GLU A 87 -1.69 14.14 5.47
N PHE A 88 -1.90 14.26 6.79
CA PHE A 88 -0.95 13.80 7.79
C PHE A 88 -0.73 12.28 7.69
N ASN A 89 -1.82 11.51 7.58
CA ASN A 89 -1.73 10.06 7.39
C ASN A 89 -1.05 9.68 6.07
N ARG A 90 -1.26 10.46 5.00
CA ARG A 90 -0.55 10.29 3.73
C ARG A 90 0.95 10.54 3.87
N TYR A 91 1.37 11.58 4.59
CA TYR A 91 2.80 11.83 4.85
C TYR A 91 3.44 10.70 5.66
N ILE A 92 2.76 10.23 6.70
CA ILE A 92 3.20 9.07 7.48
C ILE A 92 3.38 7.85 6.57
N ARG A 93 2.37 7.48 5.76
CA ARG A 93 2.47 6.34 4.84
C ARG A 93 3.62 6.49 3.84
N ASN A 94 3.75 7.65 3.21
CA ASN A 94 4.83 7.92 2.25
C ASN A 94 6.20 7.77 2.90
N LEU A 95 6.36 8.24 4.14
CA LEU A 95 7.59 8.04 4.90
C LEU A 95 7.88 6.55 5.11
N LYS A 96 6.88 5.72 5.48
CA LYS A 96 7.05 4.26 5.61
C LYS A 96 7.50 3.62 4.31
N ILE A 97 6.88 4.02 3.19
CA ILE A 97 7.19 3.51 1.86
C ILE A 97 8.62 3.85 1.48
N ILE A 98 9.01 5.10 1.69
CA ILE A 98 10.36 5.57 1.39
C ILE A 98 11.39 4.79 2.22
N LEU A 99 11.16 4.59 3.52
CA LEU A 99 12.04 3.79 4.38
C LEU A 99 12.14 2.34 3.91
N ALA A 100 11.00 1.69 3.62
CA ALA A 100 10.97 0.29 3.22
C ALA A 100 11.59 0.02 1.83
N LEU A 101 11.57 1.03 0.94
CA LEU A 101 12.17 0.94 -0.40
C LEU A 101 13.60 1.50 -0.46
N SER A 102 14.07 2.16 0.60
CA SER A 102 15.45 2.61 0.68
C SER A 102 16.34 1.40 0.90
N GLU A 103 17.41 1.27 0.12
CA GLU A 103 18.51 0.37 0.48
C GLU A 103 19.12 0.85 1.81
N ASP A 104 19.71 -0.07 2.59
CA ASP A 104 20.15 0.04 4.01
C ASP A 104 20.99 1.28 4.41
N ASP A 105 21.32 2.20 3.50
CA ASP A 105 22.32 3.25 3.68
C ASP A 105 21.82 4.66 3.32
N ASN A 106 20.53 4.95 3.55
CA ASN A 106 19.96 6.26 3.20
C ASN A 106 20.15 7.31 4.31
N LYS A 107 21.41 7.74 4.51
CA LYS A 107 21.85 8.72 5.53
C LYS A 107 21.05 10.02 5.54
N GLU A 108 20.47 10.41 4.42
CA GLU A 108 19.61 11.60 4.32
C GLU A 108 18.29 11.42 5.07
N LEU A 109 17.68 10.23 5.02
CA LEU A 109 16.45 9.94 5.76
C LEU A 109 16.68 9.88 7.26
N GLU A 110 17.78 9.25 7.70
CA GLU A 110 18.18 9.25 9.11
C GLU A 110 18.34 10.68 9.64
N SER A 111 18.96 11.56 8.84
CA SER A 111 19.13 12.98 9.19
C SER A 111 17.79 13.72 9.36
N ILE A 112 16.76 13.34 8.60
CA ILE A 112 15.41 13.92 8.71
C ILE A 112 14.70 13.42 9.97
N PHE A 113 14.80 12.13 10.29
CA PHE A 113 14.25 11.57 11.53
C PHE A 113 14.88 12.23 12.76
N ASP A 114 16.20 12.32 12.77
CA ASP A 114 16.94 13.01 13.83
C ASP A 114 16.47 14.46 13.96
N LEU A 115 16.26 15.18 12.85
CA LEU A 115 15.77 16.55 12.87
C LEU A 115 14.35 16.66 13.46
N ILE A 116 13.42 15.79 13.05
CA ILE A 116 12.03 15.81 13.51
C ILE A 116 11.97 15.57 15.02
N PHE A 117 12.63 14.50 15.50
CA PHE A 117 12.51 14.04 16.88
C PHE A 117 13.50 14.71 17.85
N SER A 118 14.55 15.38 17.37
CA SER A 118 15.43 16.21 18.21
C SER A 118 14.97 17.66 18.34
N SER A 119 13.93 18.07 17.59
CA SER A 119 13.43 19.44 17.63
C SER A 119 12.38 19.64 18.73
N ASP A 120 12.39 20.81 19.38
CA ASP A 120 11.34 21.22 20.33
C ASP A 120 9.99 21.52 19.64
N HIS A 121 9.87 21.25 18.34
CA HIS A 121 8.69 21.57 17.53
C HIS A 121 7.65 20.44 17.52
N LEU A 122 8.04 19.22 17.92
CA LEU A 122 7.12 18.10 18.04
C LEU A 122 6.85 17.81 19.51
N SER A 123 5.59 17.80 19.89
CA SER A 123 5.14 17.37 21.21
C SER A 123 3.98 16.41 21.05
N MET A 124 4.00 15.33 21.81
CA MET A 124 2.98 14.29 21.80
C MET A 124 2.59 13.98 23.24
N ASN A 125 1.31 13.73 23.46
CA ASN A 125 0.77 13.28 24.75
C ASN A 125 0.13 11.91 24.57
N CYS A 126 0.20 11.07 25.59
CA CYS A 126 -0.44 9.76 25.58
C CYS A 126 -1.97 9.89 25.64
N ASP A 127 -2.67 9.17 24.78
CA ASP A 127 -4.14 9.21 24.70
C ASP A 127 -4.81 8.66 25.97
N GLU A 128 -4.17 7.73 26.69
CA GLU A 128 -4.72 7.12 27.90
C GLU A 128 -4.40 7.92 29.17
N CYS A 129 -3.14 8.26 29.42
CA CYS A 129 -2.72 8.88 30.68
C CYS A 129 -2.45 10.39 30.59
N GLY A 130 -2.49 10.97 29.40
CA GLY A 130 -2.28 12.40 29.16
C GLY A 130 -0.86 12.91 29.41
N ASN A 131 0.08 12.04 29.83
CA ASN A 131 1.47 12.43 30.03
C ASN A 131 2.15 12.67 28.68
N GLN A 132 3.00 13.70 28.65
CA GLN A 132 3.82 14.01 27.49
C GLN A 132 4.89 12.92 27.27
N PHE A 133 5.13 12.56 26.01
CA PHE A 133 6.19 11.65 25.63
C PHE A 133 7.56 12.33 25.72
N GLU A 134 8.56 11.63 26.25
CA GLU A 134 9.96 12.03 26.16
C GLU A 134 10.60 11.32 24.96
N PHE A 135 10.98 12.07 23.92
CA PHE A 135 11.65 11.52 22.73
C PHE A 135 13.06 11.05 23.08
N ASN A 136 13.17 9.77 23.43
CA ASN A 136 14.44 9.06 23.58
C ASN A 136 14.64 8.08 22.42
N ILE A 137 15.86 7.56 22.30
CA ILE A 137 16.25 6.65 21.21
C ILE A 137 15.31 5.43 21.12
N ALA A 138 14.85 4.89 22.25
CA ALA A 138 13.95 3.75 22.26
C ALA A 138 12.58 4.09 21.64
N LEU A 139 11.97 5.21 22.06
CA LEU A 139 10.69 5.66 21.52
C LEU A 139 10.78 5.97 20.03
N VAL A 140 11.84 6.66 19.61
CA VAL A 140 12.05 7.00 18.19
C VAL A 140 12.20 5.74 17.35
N ASN A 141 12.93 4.74 17.85
CA ASN A 141 13.07 3.46 17.16
C ASN A 141 11.73 2.71 17.06
N GLU A 142 10.90 2.69 18.11
CA GLU A 142 9.56 2.09 18.03
C GLU A 142 8.71 2.78 16.94
N ILE A 143 8.73 4.12 16.90
CA ILE A 143 7.99 4.90 15.89
C ILE A 143 8.50 4.59 14.47
N ARG A 144 9.82 4.48 14.29
CA ARG A 144 10.48 4.27 13.00
C ARG A 144 10.30 2.86 12.47
N GLU A 145 10.56 1.86 13.31
CA GLU A 145 10.61 0.44 12.90
C GLU A 145 9.26 -0.25 13.03
N ASP A 146 8.59 -0.07 14.17
CA ASP A 146 7.39 -0.83 14.50
C ASP A 146 6.10 -0.07 14.16
N TYR A 147 6.22 1.23 13.87
CA TYR A 147 5.11 2.14 13.60
C TYR A 147 4.04 2.16 14.69
N LEU A 148 4.47 1.87 15.91
CA LEU A 148 3.74 1.94 17.14
C LEU A 148 4.65 2.61 18.16
N TYR A 149 4.09 3.05 19.27
CA TYR A 149 4.89 3.63 20.33
C TYR A 149 4.25 3.41 21.70
N THR A 150 5.09 3.07 22.66
CA THR A 150 4.68 2.70 24.00
C THR A 150 4.85 3.86 24.97
N CYS A 151 3.78 4.20 25.69
CA CYS A 151 3.84 5.20 26.74
C CYS A 151 4.79 4.78 27.86
N GLN A 152 5.83 5.58 28.07
CA GLN A 152 6.85 5.35 29.11
C GLN A 152 6.30 5.44 30.55
N LYS A 153 5.11 6.04 30.75
CA LYS A 153 4.48 6.19 32.07
C LYS A 153 3.44 5.12 32.37
N CYS A 154 2.58 4.77 31.41
CA CYS A 154 1.44 3.86 31.65
C CYS A 154 1.50 2.54 30.85
N GLY A 155 2.43 2.41 29.90
CA GLY A 155 2.59 1.21 29.07
C GLY A 155 1.54 1.04 27.96
N PHE A 156 0.65 2.01 27.76
CA PHE A 156 -0.28 1.98 26.65
C PHE A 156 0.45 2.05 25.30
N VAL A 157 0.00 1.26 24.32
CA VAL A 157 0.61 1.18 23.00
C VAL A 157 -0.30 1.87 22.00
N GLU A 158 0.22 2.91 21.37
CA GLU A 158 -0.45 3.68 20.33
C GLU A 158 0.13 3.33 18.96
N ARG A 159 -0.63 3.59 17.88
CA ARG A 159 -0.21 3.31 16.50
C ARG A 159 -0.04 4.60 15.71
N LEU A 160 1.05 4.69 14.95
CA LEU A 160 1.31 5.84 14.09
C LEU A 160 0.45 5.77 12.82
N GLY A 161 -0.36 6.81 12.62
CA GLY A 161 -1.20 6.98 11.44
C GLY A 161 -2.56 6.26 11.55
N GLN A 162 -3.14 6.25 12.76
CA GLN A 162 -4.43 5.65 13.02
C GLN A 162 -5.57 6.61 12.69
N TYR A 163 -6.64 6.09 12.07
CA TYR A 163 -7.90 6.82 11.90
C TYR A 163 -8.82 6.49 13.08
N PHE A 164 -9.31 7.51 13.76
CA PHE A 164 -10.33 7.37 14.79
C PHE A 164 -11.69 7.63 14.16
N VAL A 165 -12.50 6.58 14.05
CA VAL A 165 -13.83 6.63 13.46
C VAL A 165 -14.83 6.13 14.50
N SER A 166 -15.96 6.83 14.65
CA SER A 166 -17.00 6.40 15.58
C SER A 166 -17.68 5.11 15.11
N ASP A 167 -18.02 4.22 16.05
CA ASP A 167 -18.81 3.01 15.77
C ASP A 167 -20.18 3.34 15.15
N GLU A 168 -20.73 4.52 15.46
CA GLU A 168 -21.98 5.01 14.89
C GLU A 168 -21.85 5.26 13.38
N LEU A 169 -20.73 5.80 12.91
CA LEU A 169 -20.43 5.96 11.48
C LEU A 169 -20.28 4.61 10.77
N LEU A 170 -19.61 3.64 11.39
CA LEU A 170 -19.43 2.30 10.81
C LEU A 170 -20.73 1.47 10.82
N SER A 171 -21.61 1.73 11.77
CA SER A 171 -22.89 1.03 11.92
C SER A 171 -24.03 1.61 11.08
N HIS A 172 -23.81 2.75 10.38
CA HIS A 172 -24.72 3.27 9.36
C HIS A 172 -24.81 2.29 8.18
N ARG A 173 -25.61 1.22 8.36
CA ARG A 173 -25.97 0.30 7.29
C ARG A 173 -26.79 1.09 6.28
N ARG A 174 -26.22 1.33 5.10
CA ARG A 174 -27.07 1.57 3.92
C ARG A 174 -27.91 0.30 3.75
N LYS A 175 -29.22 0.38 4.01
CA LYS A 175 -30.16 -0.65 3.58
C LYS A 175 -30.22 -0.59 2.06
N ILE A 176 -29.32 -1.30 1.41
CA ILE A 176 -29.42 -1.55 -0.03
C ILE A 176 -30.58 -2.51 -0.20
N MET A 177 -31.78 -1.97 -0.43
CA MET A 177 -32.95 -2.77 -0.77
C MET A 177 -32.94 -2.98 -2.28
N ILE A 178 -32.78 -4.24 -2.70
CA ILE A 178 -32.87 -4.62 -4.11
C ILE A 178 -34.33 -5.02 -4.35
N ASP A 179 -34.98 -4.33 -5.27
CA ASP A 179 -36.30 -4.74 -5.74
C ASP A 179 -36.12 -5.94 -6.68
N ASN A 180 -36.47 -7.12 -6.17
CA ASN A 180 -36.43 -8.40 -6.89
C ASN A 180 -37.82 -8.82 -7.42
N SER A 181 -38.79 -7.89 -7.50
CA SER A 181 -40.13 -8.20 -8.03
C SER A 181 -40.11 -8.51 -9.54
N ASP A 182 -39.15 -7.97 -10.29
CA ASP A 182 -38.89 -8.30 -11.68
C ASP A 182 -37.56 -9.05 -11.81
N SER A 183 -37.64 -10.36 -12.10
CA SER A 183 -36.49 -11.24 -12.26
C SER A 183 -35.58 -10.91 -13.45
N LYS A 184 -35.99 -9.99 -14.33
CA LYS A 184 -35.19 -9.52 -15.48
C LYS A 184 -34.56 -8.15 -15.26
N ASN A 185 -35.10 -7.32 -14.36
CA ASN A 185 -34.67 -5.94 -14.15
C ASN A 185 -34.58 -5.61 -12.66
N TRP A 186 -33.54 -6.10 -12.02
CA TRP A 186 -33.18 -5.68 -10.66
C TRP A 186 -32.90 -4.17 -10.63
N LYS A 187 -33.48 -3.48 -9.63
CA LYS A 187 -33.24 -2.05 -9.41
C LYS A 187 -32.99 -1.77 -7.93
N LEU A 188 -32.15 -0.77 -7.67
CA LEU A 188 -31.91 -0.26 -6.33
C LEU A 188 -33.11 0.58 -5.89
N VAL A 189 -33.66 0.27 -4.73
CA VAL A 189 -34.68 1.10 -4.08
C VAL A 189 -33.95 2.19 -3.29
N LYS A 190 -34.30 3.46 -3.57
CA LYS A 190 -33.81 4.60 -2.78
C LYS A 190 -34.43 4.61 -1.39
#